data_AF-A0A0B4EXQ7-F1
#
_entry.id   AF-A0A0B4EXQ7-F1
#
_cell.length_a   1.000
_cell.length_b   1.000
_cell.length_c   1.000
_cell.angle_alpha   90.00
_cell.angle_beta   90.00
_cell.angle_gamma   90.00
#
_symmetry.space_group_name_H-M   'P 1'
#
loop_
_entity.id
_entity.type
_entity.pdbx_description
1 polymer ?
#
loop_
_entity_poly.entity_id
_entity_poly.type
_entity_poly.pdbx_seq_one_letter_code
_entity_poly.pdbx_strand_id
1 'polypeptide(L)' 'MEVHISNIYAREAFRHHSYLAPACLGQISGFGKEGYIYAIQKIKIYLGGV' A
#
# COMPACT_ATOMS: atom_id res chain seq x y z
N MET A 1 0.67 -3.06 6.17
CA MET A 1 0.17 -2.45 4.91
C MET A 1 1.09 -1.28 4.59
N GLU A 2 1.61 -1.21 3.38
CA GLU A 2 2.39 -0.08 2.86
C GLU A 2 1.53 0.72 1.88
N VAL A 3 1.52 2.05 1.98
CA VAL A 3 0.70 2.92 1.12
C VAL A 3 1.57 4.00 0.48
N HIS A 4 1.49 4.09 -0.84
CA HIS A 4 2.09 5.16 -1.64
C HIS A 4 0.99 5.98 -2.31
N ILE A 5 0.96 7.30 -2.04
CA ILE A 5 -0.01 8.23 -2.63
C ILE A 5 0.11 8.25 -4.17
N SER A 6 1.34 8.32 -4.68
CA SER A 6 1.64 8.25 -6.11
C SER A 6 1.81 6.82 -6.59
N ASN A 7 1.58 6.56 -7.88
CA ASN A 7 1.94 5.27 -8.48
C ASN A 7 3.47 5.20 -8.65
N ILE A 8 4.15 4.50 -7.74
CA ILE A 8 5.62 4.37 -7.78
C ILE A 8 6.13 3.67 -9.04
N TYR A 9 5.31 2.83 -9.69
CA TYR A 9 5.67 2.11 -10.91
C TYR A 9 5.59 2.98 -12.18
N ALA A 10 4.88 4.12 -12.11
CA ALA A 10 4.83 5.11 -13.19
C ALA A 10 5.95 6.16 -13.08
N ARG A 11 6.92 5.93 -12.19
CA ARG A 11 7.97 6.88 -11.82
C ARG A 11 9.36 6.30 -12.11
N GLU A 12 10.39 7.02 -11.69
CA GLU A 12 11.79 6.64 -11.87
C GLU A 12 12.07 5.23 -11.32
N ALA A 13 12.90 4.44 -12.01
CA ALA A 13 13.15 3.02 -11.70
C ALA A 13 13.62 2.76 -10.26
N PHE A 14 14.36 3.70 -9.66
CA PHE A 14 14.83 3.56 -8.27
C PHE A 14 13.68 3.56 -7.23
N ARG A 15 12.47 3.97 -7.61
CA ARG A 15 11.28 3.95 -6.73
C ARG A 15 10.48 2.65 -6.82
N HIS A 16 10.79 1.79 -7.79
CA HIS A 16 10.05 0.54 -8.00
C HIS A 16 10.39 -0.52 -6.95
N HIS A 17 11.54 -0.36 -6.28
CA HIS A 17 11.98 -1.25 -5.22
C HIS A 17 11.59 -0.70 -3.85
N SER A 18 10.84 -1.51 -3.08
CA SER A 18 10.54 -1.23 -1.68
C SER A 18 11.15 -2.32 -0.80
N TYR A 19 11.96 -1.90 0.17
CA TYR A 19 12.49 -2.76 1.22
C TYR A 19 11.44 -3.13 2.28
N LEU A 20 10.35 -2.36 2.36
CA LEU A 20 9.26 -2.59 3.32
C LEU A 20 8.22 -3.57 2.78
N ALA A 21 8.02 -3.60 1.45
CA ALA A 21 6.99 -4.44 0.81
C ALA A 21 7.05 -5.92 1.24
N PRO A 22 8.21 -6.58 1.33
CA PRO A 22 8.28 -7.99 1.76
C PRO A 22 7.85 -8.24 3.21
N ALA A 23 7.94 -7.22 4.08
CA ALA A 23 7.53 -7.31 5.49
C ALA A 23 6.08 -6.84 5.72
N CYS A 24 5.42 -6.30 4.69
CA CYS A 24 4.07 -5.78 4.80
C CYS A 24 3.03 -6.83 4.39
N LEU A 25 1.87 -6.80 5.04
CA LEU A 25 0.69 -7.59 4.64
C LEU A 25 0.25 -7.36 3.17
N GLY A 26 0.56 -6.18 2.64
CA GLY A 26 0.27 -5.80 1.25
C GLY A 26 0.71 -4.36 0.98
N GLN A 27 0.83 -4.01 -0.29
CA GLN A 27 1.21 -2.68 -0.77
C GLN A 27 0.09 -2.09 -1.64
N ILE A 28 -0.20 -0.80 -1.46
CA ILE A 28 -1.17 -0.03 -2.26
C ILE A 28 -0.44 1.18 -2.83
N SER A 29 -0.55 1.42 -4.14
CA SER A 29 0.21 2.46 -4.84
C SER A 29 -0.66 3.13 -5.91
N GLY A 30 -0.66 4.47 -5.95
CA GLY A 30 -1.32 5.25 -7.00
C GLY A 30 -2.78 5.63 -6.78
N PHE A 31 -3.32 5.40 -5.58
CA PHE A 31 -4.73 5.71 -5.25
C PHE A 31 -4.89 7.03 -4.50
N GLY A 32 -3.87 7.88 -4.46
CA GLY A 32 -3.94 9.13 -3.72
C GLY A 32 -4.21 8.90 -2.23
N LYS A 33 -5.10 9.71 -1.65
CA LYS A 33 -5.49 9.59 -0.24
C LYS A 33 -6.40 8.38 0.03
N GLU A 34 -7.17 7.93 -0.97
CA GLU A 34 -8.06 6.77 -0.85
C GLU A 34 -7.31 5.48 -0.53
N GLY A 35 -6.03 5.40 -0.88
CA GLY A 35 -5.16 4.28 -0.52
C GLY A 35 -5.09 4.00 1.00
N TYR A 36 -5.25 5.03 1.84
CA TYR A 36 -5.31 4.85 3.29
C TYR A 36 -6.62 4.19 3.74
N ILE A 37 -7.74 4.53 3.10
CA ILE A 37 -9.05 3.93 3.40
C ILE A 37 -9.00 2.43 3.05
N TYR A 38 -8.48 2.09 1.87
CA TYR A 38 -8.30 0.70 1.46
C TYR A 38 -7.38 -0.07 2.41
N ALA A 39 -6.29 0.55 2.88
CA ALA A 39 -5.39 -0.07 3.85
C ALA A 39 -6.09 -0.37 5.18
N ILE A 40 -6.87 0.58 5.71
CA ILE A 40 -7.62 0.41 6.95
C ILE A 40 -8.68 -0.69 6.82
N GLN A 41 -9.43 -0.70 5.71
CA GLN A 41 -10.41 -1.76 5.44
C GLN A 41 -9.76 -3.14 5.37
N LYS A 42 -8.59 -3.26 4.74
CA LYS A 42 -7.83 -4.51 4.70
C LYS A 42 -7.31 -4.94 6.07
N ILE A 43 -6.83 -4.00 6.89
CA ILE A 43 -6.42 -4.27 8.26
C ILE A 43 -7.61 -4.77 9.09
N LYS A 44 -8.78 -4.12 8.97
CA LYS A 44 -10.00 -4.54 9.67
C LYS A 44 -10.36 -5.99 9.34
N ILE A 45 -10.39 -6.36 8.06
CA ILE A 45 -10.68 -7.72 7.61
C ILE A 45 -9.61 -8.71 8.12
N TYR A 46 -8.33 -8.34 8.03
CA TYR A 46 -7.22 -9.19 8.48
C TYR A 46 -7.28 -9.51 9.98
N LEU A 47 -7.73 -8.56 10.80
CA LEU A 47 -7.92 -8.73 12.24
C LEU A 47 -9.24 -9.44 12.61
N GLY A 48 -10.00 -9.94 11.63
CA GLY A 48 -11.28 -10.63 11.87
C GLY A 48 -12.46 -9.71 12.14
N GLY A 49 -12.35 -8.42 11.85
CA GLY A 49 -13.47 -7.49 11.91
C GLY A 49 -14.45 -7.75 10.76
N VAL A 50 -15.71 -8.02 11.11
CA VAL A 50 -16.85 -8.18 10.17
C VAL A 50 -17.13 -6.89 9.42
#